data_AF-A0A1V5C327-F1
#
_entry.id   AF-A0A1V5C327-F1
#
_cell.length_a   1.000
_cell.length_b   1.000
_cell.length_c   1.000
_cell.angle_alpha   90.00
_cell.angle_beta   90.00
_cell.angle_gamma   90.00
#
_symmetry.space_group_name_H-M   'P 1'
#
loop_
_entity.id
_entity.type
_entity.pdbx_description
1 polymer ?
#
loop_
_entity_poly.entity_id
_entity_poly.type
_entity_poly.pdbx_seq_one_letter_code
_entity_poly.pdbx_strand_id
1 'polypeptide(L)'
;MTQKDGDRSNDITPVAVAGSTRPKSFIDVVSIVQNYFLAEKNGNDLPENLLTLKGKIVISEVGFKGAFVSGLISILLTPFFVGVIERYIPIFGSYEFTLFDQAFAVVLTLSFSMGYSLILASIGRYYIGKLSKRAINWLMAGLTVAGVLKIIIAFVFYNTLYASILEEERVARFLLWFYPQIGYPALNKIYRFLMGVRPVLLTSASFVVLTTFLMITIPWAFIFAASRKTRKMIERERIWR
;
A
#
# COMPACT_ATOMS: atom_id res chain seq x y z
N MET A 1 55.66 -11.82 -38.98
CA MET A 1 54.72 -11.22 -39.94
C MET A 1 53.41 -11.97 -39.80
N THR A 2 52.26 -11.44 -39.39
CA THR A 2 51.83 -10.07 -39.06
C THR A 2 50.46 -10.19 -38.35
N GLN A 3 50.21 -9.24 -37.44
CA GLN A 3 49.07 -9.03 -36.53
C GLN A 3 47.66 -8.95 -37.16
N LYS A 4 46.64 -9.35 -36.38
CA LYS A 4 45.33 -8.66 -36.21
C LYS A 4 44.56 -9.32 -35.06
N ASP A 5 44.80 -8.94 -33.81
CA ASP A 5 44.07 -7.89 -33.07
C ASP A 5 42.70 -7.47 -33.61
N GLY A 6 41.71 -7.59 -32.72
CA GLY A 6 40.61 -6.63 -32.62
C GLY A 6 39.31 -7.02 -33.30
N ASP A 7 38.45 -7.75 -32.59
CA ASP A 7 37.04 -7.37 -32.56
C ASP A 7 36.37 -7.78 -31.24
N ARG A 8 36.69 -7.03 -30.17
CA ARG A 8 35.84 -6.89 -28.97
C ARG A 8 34.92 -5.68 -29.12
N SER A 9 34.38 -5.47 -30.33
CA SER A 9 33.36 -4.46 -30.56
C SER A 9 32.06 -4.92 -29.93
N ASN A 10 31.68 -4.23 -28.86
CA ASN A 10 30.30 -3.86 -28.62
C ASN A 10 29.29 -5.01 -28.49
N ASP A 11 29.54 -5.94 -27.58
CA ASP A 11 28.44 -6.55 -26.81
C ASP A 11 27.86 -5.50 -25.84
N ILE A 12 27.40 -4.39 -26.43
CA ILE A 12 26.41 -3.52 -25.83
C ILE A 12 25.17 -4.40 -25.86
N THR A 13 25.00 -5.22 -24.83
CA THR A 13 23.68 -5.76 -24.52
C THR A 13 22.76 -4.55 -24.58
N PRO A 14 21.82 -4.47 -25.55
CA PRO A 14 20.92 -3.35 -25.59
C PRO A 14 20.29 -3.37 -24.21
N VAL A 15 20.49 -2.29 -23.44
CA VAL A 15 19.63 -2.03 -22.29
C VAL A 15 18.26 -2.14 -22.92
N ALA A 16 17.57 -3.25 -22.64
CA ALA A 16 16.26 -3.49 -23.19
C ALA A 16 15.42 -2.38 -22.59
N VAL A 17 15.36 -1.26 -23.32
CA VAL A 17 14.48 -0.15 -23.05
C VAL A 17 13.14 -0.83 -22.97
N ALA A 18 12.55 -0.82 -21.78
CA ALA A 18 11.30 -1.48 -21.42
C ALA A 18 10.20 -1.12 -22.43
N GLY A 19 10.18 -1.82 -23.56
CA GLY A 19 9.61 -1.33 -24.80
C GLY A 19 8.57 -2.25 -25.40
N SER A 20 8.42 -3.49 -24.91
CA SER A 20 7.38 -4.39 -25.43
C SER A 20 6.38 -4.87 -24.39
N THR A 21 6.71 -4.84 -23.09
CA THR A 21 5.81 -5.33 -22.03
C THR A 21 5.54 -4.24 -21.00
N ARG A 22 4.29 -3.72 -21.01
CA ARG A 22 3.76 -2.83 -19.97
C ARG A 22 3.91 -3.54 -18.61
N PRO A 23 4.68 -3.01 -17.64
CA PRO A 23 4.78 -3.65 -16.33
C PRO A 23 3.40 -3.73 -15.70
N LYS A 24 3.00 -4.94 -15.28
CA LYS A 24 1.68 -5.21 -14.69
C LYS A 24 1.77 -5.42 -13.18
N SER A 25 2.96 -5.74 -12.68
CA SER A 25 3.25 -6.06 -11.29
C SER A 25 4.28 -5.12 -10.68
N PHE A 26 4.27 -5.01 -9.35
CA PHE A 26 5.31 -4.35 -8.59
C PHE A 26 6.70 -4.95 -8.88
N ILE A 27 6.77 -6.27 -9.06
CA ILE A 27 8.03 -6.98 -9.34
C ILE A 27 8.63 -6.50 -10.67
N ASP A 28 7.81 -6.31 -11.70
CA ASP A 28 8.26 -5.79 -13.00
C ASP A 28 8.87 -4.39 -12.85
N VAL A 29 8.25 -3.54 -12.03
CA VAL A 29 8.76 -2.20 -11.72
C VAL A 29 10.08 -2.27 -10.96
N VAL A 30 10.23 -3.21 -10.01
CA VAL A 30 11.50 -3.43 -9.30
C VAL A 30 12.61 -3.80 -10.29
N SER A 31 12.34 -4.70 -11.24
CA SER A 31 13.30 -5.09 -12.27
C SER A 31 13.69 -3.90 -13.16
N ILE A 32 12.74 -3.05 -13.54
CA ILE A 32 13.03 -1.81 -14.30
C ILE A 32 13.95 -0.88 -13.49
N VAL A 33 13.65 -0.65 -12.21
CA VAL A 33 14.45 0.20 -11.32
C VAL A 33 15.86 -0.38 -11.12
N GLN A 34 15.98 -1.71 -10.99
CA GLN A 34 17.26 -2.41 -10.89
C GLN A 34 18.11 -2.23 -12.16
N ASN A 35 17.51 -2.40 -13.34
CA ASN A 35 18.21 -2.22 -14.61
C ASN A 35 18.72 -0.79 -14.79
N TYR A 36 17.91 0.21 -14.44
CA TYR A 36 18.35 1.60 -14.43
C TYR A 36 19.49 1.83 -13.44
N PHE A 37 19.39 1.29 -12.22
CA PHE A 37 20.43 1.41 -11.21
C PHE A 37 21.76 0.77 -11.65
N LEU A 38 21.73 -0.41 -12.28
CA LEU A 38 22.93 -1.08 -12.78
C LEU A 38 23.60 -0.29 -13.92
N ALA A 39 22.80 0.21 -14.86
CA ALA A 39 23.31 1.04 -15.95
C ALA A 39 23.93 2.35 -15.44
N GLU A 40 23.30 3.00 -14.45
CA GLU A 40 23.85 4.19 -13.78
C GLU A 40 25.11 3.87 -12.97
N LYS A 41 25.19 2.71 -12.30
CA LYS A 41 26.39 2.26 -11.57
C LYS A 41 27.59 2.02 -12.50
N ASN A 42 27.33 1.56 -13.72
CA ASN A 42 28.36 1.28 -14.72
C ASN A 42 28.90 2.54 -15.42
N GLY A 43 28.46 3.74 -15.01
CA GLY A 43 28.98 5.00 -15.53
C GLY A 43 28.30 5.49 -16.81
N ASN A 44 27.24 4.83 -17.27
CA ASN A 44 26.40 5.36 -18.34
C ASN A 44 25.52 6.48 -17.77
N ASP A 45 25.83 7.73 -18.14
CA ASP A 45 24.96 8.88 -17.89
C ASP A 45 23.71 8.75 -18.78
N LEU A 46 22.73 8.01 -18.29
CA LEU A 46 21.48 7.75 -18.99
C LEU A 46 20.66 9.05 -19.08
N PRO A 47 20.26 9.50 -20.28
CA PRO A 47 19.45 10.70 -20.42
C PRO A 47 18.11 10.55 -19.68
N GLU A 48 17.72 11.59 -18.95
CA GLU A 48 16.50 11.58 -18.13
C GLU A 48 15.21 11.32 -18.93
N ASN A 49 15.25 11.59 -20.24
CA ASN A 49 14.15 11.39 -21.17
C ASN A 49 13.91 9.92 -21.56
N LEU A 50 14.83 8.99 -21.19
CA LEU A 50 14.60 7.55 -21.37
C LEU A 50 13.38 7.07 -20.60
N LEU A 51 13.11 7.67 -19.44
CA LEU A 51 11.84 7.49 -18.76
C LEU A 51 10.80 8.46 -19.33
N THR A 52 10.19 8.03 -20.44
CA THR A 52 9.11 8.76 -21.10
C THR A 52 7.93 9.01 -20.16
N LEU A 53 7.09 10.00 -20.47
CA LEU A 53 5.87 10.27 -19.70
C LEU A 53 4.96 9.04 -19.59
N LYS A 54 4.85 8.26 -20.67
CA LYS A 54 4.13 6.98 -20.68
C LYS A 54 4.72 6.00 -19.66
N GLY A 55 6.04 5.86 -19.60
CA GLY A 55 6.71 5.03 -18.60
C GLY A 55 6.44 5.49 -17.16
N LYS A 56 6.47 6.81 -16.91
CA LYS A 56 6.14 7.40 -15.60
C LYS A 56 4.72 7.07 -15.15
N ILE A 57 3.74 7.23 -16.03
CA ILE A 57 2.33 6.95 -15.73
C ILE A 57 2.12 5.47 -15.45
N VAL A 58 2.72 4.57 -16.24
CA VAL A 58 2.56 3.14 -16.04
C VAL A 58 3.20 2.68 -14.71
N ILE A 59 4.38 3.21 -14.35
CA ILE A 59 4.99 2.93 -13.04
C ILE A 59 4.09 3.44 -11.90
N SER A 60 3.54 4.64 -12.05
CA SER A 60 2.58 5.20 -11.08
C SER A 60 1.32 4.35 -10.96
N GLU A 61 0.80 3.82 -12.07
CA GLU A 61 -0.39 2.97 -12.10
C GLU A 61 -0.19 1.67 -11.29
N VAL A 62 1.00 1.07 -11.35
CA VAL A 62 1.33 -0.12 -10.55
C VAL A 62 1.30 0.21 -9.05
N GLY A 63 1.88 1.33 -8.65
CA GLY A 63 1.84 1.81 -7.26
C GLY A 63 0.42 2.13 -6.80
N PHE A 64 -0.36 2.78 -7.66
CA PHE A 64 -1.76 3.08 -7.42
C PHE A 64 -2.58 1.80 -7.23
N LYS A 65 -2.50 0.84 -8.17
CA LYS A 65 -3.31 -0.38 -8.14
C LYS A 65 -3.04 -1.22 -6.89
N GLY A 66 -1.78 -1.38 -6.51
CA GLY A 66 -1.42 -2.15 -5.31
C GLY A 66 -1.94 -1.50 -4.02
N ALA A 67 -1.75 -0.18 -3.90
CA ALA A 67 -2.23 0.61 -2.76
C ALA A 67 -3.77 0.69 -2.69
N PHE A 68 -4.42 0.77 -3.84
CA PHE A 68 -5.86 0.90 -3.94
C PHE A 68 -6.57 -0.41 -3.57
N VAL A 69 -6.13 -1.55 -4.11
CA VAL A 69 -6.72 -2.87 -3.81
C VAL A 69 -6.54 -3.22 -2.34
N SER A 70 -5.32 -3.08 -1.81
CA SER A 70 -5.07 -3.29 -0.38
C SER A 70 -5.86 -2.30 0.50
N GLY A 71 -6.00 -1.06 0.04
CA GLY A 71 -6.80 -0.03 0.68
C GLY A 71 -8.28 -0.38 0.79
N LEU A 72 -8.90 -0.89 -0.28
CA LEU A 72 -10.30 -1.31 -0.28
C LEU A 72 -10.56 -2.47 0.68
N ILE A 73 -9.68 -3.47 0.69
CA ILE A 73 -9.77 -4.60 1.63
C ILE A 73 -9.68 -4.08 3.07
N SER A 74 -8.74 -3.16 3.34
CA SER A 74 -8.59 -2.52 4.64
C SER A 74 -9.84 -1.74 5.06
N ILE A 75 -10.48 -0.98 4.16
CA ILE A 75 -11.72 -0.25 4.48
C ILE A 75 -12.84 -1.20 4.92
N LEU A 76 -12.99 -2.35 4.26
CA LEU A 76 -14.03 -3.31 4.60
C LEU A 76 -13.79 -4.01 5.94
N LEU A 77 -12.52 -4.32 6.26
CA LEU A 77 -12.16 -5.04 7.47
C LEU A 77 -12.01 -4.13 8.70
N THR A 78 -11.71 -2.84 8.53
CA THR A 78 -11.44 -1.91 9.65
C THR A 78 -12.60 -1.84 10.67
N PRO A 79 -13.89 -1.74 10.30
CA PRO A 79 -14.98 -1.72 11.26
C PRO A 79 -15.05 -2.96 12.14
N PHE A 80 -14.70 -4.13 11.60
CA PHE A 80 -14.66 -5.36 12.38
C PHE A 80 -13.58 -5.29 13.46
N PHE A 81 -12.38 -4.83 13.10
CA PHE A 81 -11.27 -4.75 14.04
C PHE A 81 -11.43 -3.61 15.06
N VAL A 82 -11.93 -2.44 14.64
CA VAL A 82 -12.24 -1.35 15.57
C VAL A 82 -13.38 -1.76 16.50
N GLY A 83 -14.35 -2.55 16.02
CA GLY A 83 -15.41 -3.12 16.85
C GLY A 83 -14.88 -4.05 17.93
N VAL A 84 -13.75 -4.72 17.69
CA VAL A 84 -13.05 -5.46 18.75
C VAL A 84 -12.39 -4.50 19.73
N ILE A 85 -11.64 -3.52 19.24
CA ILE A 85 -10.89 -2.58 20.09
C ILE A 85 -11.84 -1.82 21.03
N GLU A 86 -13.00 -1.41 20.53
CA GLU A 86 -14.05 -0.73 21.28
C GLU A 86 -14.95 -1.67 22.10
N ARG A 87 -14.63 -2.97 22.15
CA ARG A 87 -15.29 -3.98 22.98
C ARG A 87 -16.70 -4.39 22.55
N TYR A 88 -17.09 -4.12 21.31
CA TYR A 88 -18.38 -4.52 20.75
C TYR A 88 -18.36 -5.92 20.10
N ILE A 89 -17.18 -6.44 19.72
CA ILE A 89 -17.02 -7.74 19.06
C ILE A 89 -15.96 -8.58 19.81
N PRO A 90 -16.29 -9.77 20.35
CA PRO A 90 -15.30 -10.67 20.97
C PRO A 90 -14.51 -11.43 19.89
N ILE A 91 -13.17 -11.48 20.00
CA ILE A 91 -12.29 -12.22 19.06
C ILE A 91 -12.17 -13.70 19.42
N PHE A 92 -12.01 -14.04 20.70
CA PHE A 92 -11.74 -15.41 21.15
C PHE A 92 -12.89 -16.05 21.93
N GLY A 93 -14.12 -15.55 21.73
CA GLY A 93 -15.31 -16.07 22.40
C GLY A 93 -15.43 -15.71 23.89
N SER A 94 -14.41 -15.10 24.48
CA SER A 94 -14.47 -14.43 25.79
C SER A 94 -14.78 -12.95 25.63
N TYR A 95 -15.58 -12.39 26.56
CA TYR A 95 -15.79 -10.94 26.70
C TYR A 95 -14.76 -10.30 27.64
N GLU A 96 -13.78 -11.08 28.12
CA GLU A 96 -12.65 -10.56 28.88
C GLU A 96 -11.59 -10.04 27.90
N PHE A 97 -11.58 -8.72 27.73
CA PHE A 97 -10.67 -8.03 26.83
C PHE A 97 -9.26 -7.98 27.42
N THR A 98 -8.39 -8.87 26.96
CA THR A 98 -6.97 -8.82 27.33
C THR A 98 -6.22 -7.81 26.44
N LEU A 99 -5.10 -7.28 26.94
CA LEU A 99 -4.20 -6.43 26.14
C LEU A 99 -3.71 -7.15 24.87
N PHE A 100 -3.62 -8.47 24.91
CA PHE A 100 -3.24 -9.30 23.78
C PHE A 100 -4.28 -9.23 22.64
N ASP A 101 -5.57 -9.28 22.96
CA ASP A 101 -6.65 -9.23 21.95
C ASP A 101 -6.66 -7.89 21.21
N GLN A 102 -6.43 -6.80 21.95
CA GLN A 102 -6.32 -5.45 21.38
C GLN A 102 -5.09 -5.32 20.49
N ALA A 103 -3.93 -5.81 20.94
CA ALA A 103 -2.71 -5.81 20.13
C ALA A 103 -2.89 -6.65 18.86
N PHE A 104 -3.52 -7.82 18.96
CA PHE A 104 -3.80 -8.70 17.84
C PHE A 104 -4.73 -8.06 16.81
N ALA A 105 -5.81 -7.40 17.25
CA ALA A 105 -6.73 -6.66 16.38
C ALA A 105 -6.01 -5.52 15.63
N VAL A 106 -5.16 -4.76 16.33
CA VAL A 106 -4.36 -3.68 15.73
C VAL A 106 -3.37 -4.24 14.70
N VAL A 107 -2.62 -5.31 15.05
CA VAL A 107 -1.66 -5.94 14.14
C VAL A 107 -2.36 -6.48 12.89
N LEU A 108 -3.49 -7.15 13.03
CA LEU A 108 -4.27 -7.63 11.88
C LEU A 108 -4.74 -6.49 10.99
N THR A 109 -5.25 -5.41 11.56
CA THR A 109 -5.70 -4.24 10.78
C THR A 109 -4.55 -3.60 10.01
N LEU A 110 -3.39 -3.50 10.65
CA LEU A 110 -2.19 -2.91 10.06
C LEU A 110 -1.51 -3.83 9.04
N SER A 111 -1.61 -5.15 9.22
CA SER A 111 -0.85 -6.13 8.44
C SER A 111 -1.03 -5.99 6.92
N PHE A 112 -2.24 -5.74 6.44
CA PHE A 112 -2.52 -5.55 5.02
C PHE A 112 -1.90 -4.27 4.44
N SER A 113 -2.00 -3.15 5.16
CA SER A 113 -1.44 -1.87 4.68
C SER A 113 0.08 -1.82 4.87
N MET A 114 0.60 -2.35 5.98
CA MET A 114 2.02 -2.41 6.26
C MET A 114 2.76 -3.41 5.38
N GLY A 115 2.16 -4.57 5.07
CA GLY A 115 2.81 -5.59 4.23
C GLY A 115 3.19 -5.05 2.85
N TYR A 116 2.26 -4.34 2.20
CA TYR A 116 2.55 -3.68 0.92
C TYR A 116 3.60 -2.57 1.05
N SER A 117 3.53 -1.78 2.13
CA SER A 117 4.48 -0.70 2.43
C SER A 117 5.92 -1.21 2.62
N LEU A 118 6.10 -2.33 3.30
CA LEU A 118 7.41 -2.94 3.54
C LEU A 118 8.02 -3.49 2.24
N ILE A 119 7.19 -4.06 1.37
CA ILE A 119 7.62 -4.50 0.04
C ILE A 119 8.10 -3.28 -0.80
N LEU A 120 7.37 -2.16 -0.76
CA LEU A 120 7.79 -0.90 -1.36
C LEU A 120 9.04 -0.29 -0.71
N ALA A 121 9.25 -0.48 0.58
CA ALA A 121 10.46 0.00 1.25
C ALA A 121 11.73 -0.70 0.69
N SER A 122 11.62 -1.95 0.23
CA SER A 122 12.75 -2.75 -0.25
C SER A 122 13.47 -2.16 -1.48
N ILE A 123 12.77 -1.41 -2.33
CA ILE A 123 13.35 -0.75 -3.51
C ILE A 123 14.18 0.49 -3.16
N GLY A 124 14.11 0.97 -1.91
CA GLY A 124 14.85 2.13 -1.44
C GLY A 124 16.37 2.03 -1.59
N ARG A 125 16.91 0.81 -1.60
CA ARG A 125 18.35 0.58 -1.83
C ARG A 125 18.85 1.04 -3.20
N TYR A 126 17.95 1.12 -4.19
CA TYR A 126 18.23 1.57 -5.55
C TYR A 126 18.05 3.09 -5.73
N TYR A 127 17.67 3.82 -4.67
CA TYR A 127 17.40 5.27 -4.70
C TYR A 127 18.69 6.11 -4.69
N ILE A 128 19.49 6.04 -5.77
CA ILE A 128 20.77 6.77 -5.87
C ILE A 128 20.90 7.54 -7.18
N GLY A 129 20.65 6.88 -8.31
CA GLY A 129 20.79 7.49 -9.62
C GLY A 129 19.61 8.36 -10.03
N LYS A 130 19.74 9.14 -11.09
CA LYS A 130 18.75 10.12 -11.55
C LYS A 130 17.48 9.42 -12.04
N LEU A 131 17.64 8.37 -12.87
CA LEU A 131 16.55 7.64 -13.50
C LEU A 131 15.85 6.71 -12.51
N SER A 132 16.64 5.97 -11.72
CA SER A 132 16.15 5.10 -10.65
C SER A 132 15.34 5.87 -9.60
N LYS A 133 15.82 7.03 -9.14
CA LYS A 133 15.05 7.90 -8.23
C LYS A 133 13.75 8.39 -8.83
N ARG A 134 13.77 8.82 -10.10
CA ARG A 134 12.58 9.34 -10.75
C ARG A 134 11.51 8.26 -10.91
N ALA A 135 11.90 7.04 -11.28
CA ALA A 135 11.00 5.89 -11.32
C ALA A 135 10.37 5.61 -9.94
N ILE A 136 11.18 5.59 -8.87
CA ILE A 136 10.68 5.40 -7.49
C ILE A 136 9.72 6.53 -7.08
N ASN A 137 10.04 7.79 -7.41
CA ASN A 137 9.16 8.92 -7.07
C ASN A 137 7.80 8.83 -7.77
N TRP A 138 7.75 8.39 -9.03
CA TRP A 138 6.49 8.18 -9.75
C TRP A 138 5.69 7.00 -9.19
N LEU A 139 6.37 5.93 -8.77
CA LEU A 139 5.71 4.82 -8.07
C LEU A 139 5.08 5.29 -6.75
N MET A 140 5.83 6.06 -5.96
CA MET A 140 5.37 6.65 -4.70
C MET A 140 4.26 7.69 -4.89
N ALA A 141 4.27 8.42 -6.01
CA ALA A 141 3.18 9.33 -6.37
C ALA A 141 1.87 8.54 -6.57
N GLY A 142 1.91 7.42 -7.30
CA GLY A 142 0.77 6.52 -7.46
C GLY A 142 0.23 5.97 -6.13
N LEU A 143 1.12 5.52 -5.25
CA LEU A 143 0.79 5.09 -3.88
C LEU A 143 0.07 6.20 -3.10
N THR A 144 0.58 7.42 -3.17
CA THR A 144 0.06 8.59 -2.44
C THR A 144 -1.32 8.97 -2.95
N VAL A 145 -1.50 9.02 -4.28
CA VAL A 145 -2.80 9.31 -4.90
C VAL A 145 -3.84 8.25 -4.50
N ALA A 146 -3.48 6.97 -4.52
CA ALA A 146 -4.36 5.90 -4.06
C ALA A 146 -4.72 6.04 -2.57
N GLY A 147 -3.76 6.43 -1.72
CA GLY A 147 -4.00 6.66 -0.30
C GLY A 147 -4.97 7.82 -0.04
N VAL A 148 -4.82 8.94 -0.75
CA VAL A 148 -5.77 10.07 -0.65
C VAL A 148 -7.17 9.64 -1.10
N LEU A 149 -7.27 8.92 -2.23
CA LEU A 149 -8.55 8.41 -2.72
C LEU A 149 -9.18 7.40 -1.73
N LYS A 150 -8.38 6.54 -1.11
CA LYS A 150 -8.80 5.59 -0.08
C LYS A 150 -9.47 6.33 1.10
N ILE A 151 -8.89 7.43 1.57
CA ILE A 151 -9.46 8.22 2.68
C ILE A 151 -10.84 8.77 2.29
N ILE A 152 -10.96 9.33 1.08
CA ILE A 152 -12.23 9.87 0.58
C ILE A 152 -13.29 8.76 0.51
N ILE A 153 -12.95 7.61 -0.07
CA ILE A 153 -13.85 6.47 -0.18
C ILE A 153 -14.27 5.96 1.20
N ALA A 154 -13.32 5.82 2.13
CA ALA A 154 -13.60 5.36 3.49
C ALA A 154 -14.56 6.31 4.21
N PHE A 155 -14.35 7.62 4.10
CA PHE A 155 -15.19 8.63 4.71
C PHE A 155 -16.62 8.59 4.15
N VAL A 156 -16.76 8.58 2.82
CA VAL A 156 -18.08 8.47 2.17
C VAL A 156 -18.76 7.15 2.53
N PHE A 157 -18.03 6.05 2.50
CA PHE A 157 -18.55 4.72 2.82
C PHE A 157 -19.05 4.64 4.26
N TYR A 158 -18.23 4.99 5.26
CA TYR A 158 -18.63 4.93 6.66
C TYR A 158 -19.74 5.93 7.01
N ASN A 159 -19.71 7.13 6.44
CA ASN A 159 -20.78 8.11 6.64
C ASN A 159 -22.11 7.62 6.01
N THR A 160 -22.04 6.99 4.84
CA THR A 160 -23.23 6.39 4.20
C THR A 160 -23.76 5.21 5.01
N LEU A 161 -22.88 4.34 5.54
CA LEU A 161 -23.30 3.26 6.43
C LEU A 161 -23.96 3.80 7.71
N TYR A 162 -23.36 4.83 8.33
CA TYR A 162 -23.86 5.46 9.54
C TYR A 162 -25.23 6.12 9.33
N ALA A 163 -25.41 6.87 8.23
CA ALA A 163 -26.62 7.65 7.96
C ALA A 163 -27.74 6.85 7.29
N SER A 164 -27.43 5.94 6.35
CA SER A 164 -28.47 5.23 5.57
C SER A 164 -28.79 3.83 6.10
N ILE A 165 -27.80 3.10 6.62
CA ILE A 165 -27.98 1.69 7.00
C ILE A 165 -28.24 1.53 8.50
N LEU A 166 -27.68 2.39 9.34
CA LEU A 166 -27.77 2.29 10.81
C LEU A 166 -28.73 3.28 11.46
N GLU A 167 -29.66 3.83 10.68
CA GLU A 167 -30.75 4.65 11.21
C GLU A 167 -31.77 3.76 11.94
N GLU A 168 -32.09 4.11 13.19
CA GLU A 168 -32.89 3.29 14.12
C GLU A 168 -34.20 2.79 13.52
N GLU A 169 -34.91 3.68 12.83
CA GLU A 169 -36.19 3.37 12.20
C GLU A 169 -36.05 2.42 10.99
N ARG A 170 -35.00 2.58 10.18
CA ARG A 170 -34.78 1.75 8.99
C ARG A 170 -34.29 0.36 9.36
N VAL A 171 -33.39 0.26 10.33
CA VAL A 171 -32.90 -1.01 10.87
C VAL A 171 -34.05 -1.80 11.50
N ALA A 172 -34.85 -1.15 12.35
CA ALA A 172 -36.02 -1.77 12.96
C ALA A 172 -37.02 -2.26 11.90
N ARG A 173 -37.32 -1.44 10.88
CA ARG A 173 -38.24 -1.82 9.79
C ARG A 173 -37.71 -3.00 8.96
N PHE A 174 -36.42 -3.01 8.64
CA PHE A 174 -35.78 -4.10 7.90
C PHE A 174 -35.75 -5.41 8.70
N LEU A 175 -35.43 -5.34 10.00
CA LEU A 175 -35.46 -6.50 10.89
C LEU A 175 -36.89 -7.04 11.05
N LEU A 176 -37.89 -6.17 11.23
CA LEU A 176 -39.29 -6.57 11.34
C LEU A 176 -39.81 -7.26 10.06
N TRP A 177 -39.23 -6.99 8.88
CA TRP A 177 -39.55 -7.74 7.67
C TRP A 177 -39.12 -9.22 7.74
N PHE A 178 -38.04 -9.53 8.47
CA PHE A 178 -37.56 -10.90 8.75
C PHE A 178 -38.16 -11.53 10.01
N TYR A 179 -39.01 -10.80 10.73
CA TYR A 179 -39.73 -11.28 11.91
C TYR A 179 -40.38 -12.67 11.74
N PRO A 180 -41.10 -12.98 10.63
CA PRO A 180 -41.76 -14.27 10.50
C PRO A 180 -40.81 -15.47 10.35
N GLN A 181 -39.52 -15.27 10.06
CA GLN A 181 -38.56 -16.36 9.82
C GLN A 181 -37.59 -16.63 10.98
N ILE A 182 -37.28 -15.62 11.81
CA ILE A 182 -36.13 -15.67 12.74
C ILE A 182 -36.56 -15.48 14.22
N GLY A 183 -37.77 -14.96 14.47
CA GLY A 183 -38.31 -14.78 15.82
C GLY A 183 -37.73 -13.57 16.58
N TYR A 184 -38.58 -12.96 17.41
CA TYR A 184 -38.25 -11.73 18.16
C TYR A 184 -36.93 -11.73 18.97
N PRO A 185 -36.58 -12.78 19.74
CA PRO A 185 -35.38 -12.73 20.58
C PRO A 185 -34.08 -12.67 19.77
N ALA A 186 -34.01 -13.34 18.62
CA ALA A 186 -32.87 -13.29 17.72
C ALA A 186 -32.79 -11.93 16.99
N LEU A 187 -33.93 -11.38 16.55
CA LEU A 187 -34.00 -10.04 15.94
C LEU A 187 -33.54 -8.95 16.90
N ASN A 188 -33.97 -8.97 18.16
CA ASN A 188 -33.59 -7.98 19.16
C ASN A 188 -32.08 -8.05 19.47
N LYS A 189 -31.49 -9.24 19.47
CA LYS A 189 -30.03 -9.42 19.63
C LYS A 189 -29.26 -8.81 18.46
N ILE A 190 -29.74 -9.03 17.23
CA ILE A 190 -29.15 -8.44 16.02
C ILE A 190 -29.32 -6.91 16.03
N TYR A 191 -30.50 -6.40 16.39
CA TYR A 191 -30.76 -4.95 16.52
C TYR A 191 -29.77 -4.29 17.48
N ARG A 192 -29.63 -4.84 18.70
CA ARG A 192 -28.69 -4.33 19.71
C ARG A 192 -27.24 -4.40 19.24
N PHE A 193 -26.87 -5.45 18.52
CA PHE A 193 -25.54 -5.58 17.92
C PHE A 193 -25.28 -4.50 16.87
N LEU A 194 -26.20 -4.31 15.91
CA LEU A 194 -26.07 -3.26 14.89
C LEU A 194 -25.98 -1.86 15.52
N MET A 195 -26.81 -1.56 16.52
CA MET A 195 -26.76 -0.28 17.24
C MET A 195 -25.45 -0.10 18.01
N GLY A 196 -24.88 -1.18 18.57
CA GLY A 196 -23.56 -1.16 19.20
C GLY A 196 -22.41 -0.92 18.21
N VAL A 197 -22.55 -1.36 16.96
CA VAL A 197 -21.54 -1.16 15.89
C VAL A 197 -21.63 0.23 15.25
N ARG A 198 -22.75 0.94 15.41
CA ARG A 198 -22.92 2.30 14.87
C ARG A 198 -21.82 3.30 15.26
N PRO A 199 -21.43 3.46 16.55
CA PRO A 199 -20.33 4.36 16.93
C PRO A 199 -18.98 3.94 16.35
N VAL A 200 -18.74 2.64 16.18
CA VAL A 200 -17.49 2.05 15.67
C VAL A 200 -17.16 2.56 14.26
N LEU A 201 -18.16 2.89 13.43
CA LEU A 201 -17.94 3.38 12.07
C LEU A 201 -17.23 4.73 12.04
N LEU A 202 -17.53 5.62 12.98
CA LEU A 202 -16.90 6.94 13.06
C LEU A 202 -15.44 6.80 13.50
N THR A 203 -15.16 5.96 14.50
CA THR A 203 -13.78 5.67 14.93
C THR A 203 -12.98 4.96 13.82
N SER A 204 -13.64 4.10 13.05
CA SER A 204 -13.04 3.43 11.90
C SER A 204 -12.55 4.40 10.83
N ALA A 205 -13.26 5.51 10.60
CA ALA A 205 -12.82 6.55 9.66
C ALA A 205 -11.46 7.15 10.09
N SER A 206 -11.33 7.53 11.36
CA SER A 206 -10.09 8.04 11.94
C SER A 206 -8.96 7.02 11.86
N PHE A 207 -9.27 5.74 12.09
CA PHE A 207 -8.30 4.66 11.99
C PHE A 207 -7.81 4.46 10.55
N VAL A 208 -8.69 4.54 9.55
CA VAL A 208 -8.29 4.47 8.14
C VAL A 208 -7.36 5.63 7.76
N VAL A 209 -7.61 6.85 8.26
CA VAL A 209 -6.71 7.98 8.03
C VAL A 209 -5.32 7.71 8.62
N LEU A 210 -5.26 7.26 9.89
CA LEU A 210 -4.01 6.95 10.58
C LEU A 210 -3.23 5.86 9.84
N THR A 211 -3.87 4.75 9.50
CA THR A 211 -3.21 3.63 8.81
C THR A 211 -2.73 4.02 7.42
N THR A 212 -3.46 4.86 6.71
CA THR A 212 -3.08 5.36 5.38
C THR A 212 -1.90 6.32 5.48
N PHE A 213 -1.86 7.17 6.50
CA PHE A 213 -0.72 8.02 6.78
C PHE A 213 0.54 7.19 7.04
N LEU A 214 0.45 6.14 7.86
CA LEU A 214 1.56 5.20 8.11
C LEU A 214 2.00 4.47 6.82
N MET A 215 1.04 4.03 6.01
CA MET A 215 1.29 3.35 4.73
C MET A 215 2.11 4.22 3.75
N ILE A 216 1.91 5.53 3.76
CA ILE A 216 2.65 6.46 2.89
C ILE A 216 4.00 6.84 3.51
N THR A 217 4.01 7.16 4.81
CA THR A 217 5.22 7.67 5.49
C THR A 217 6.29 6.62 5.70
N ILE A 218 5.93 5.37 6.01
CA ILE A 218 6.89 4.28 6.26
C ILE A 218 7.77 4.02 5.03
N PRO A 219 7.24 3.76 3.82
CA PRO A 219 8.09 3.55 2.65
C PRO A 219 8.98 4.76 2.36
N TRP A 220 8.47 5.99 2.50
CA TRP A 220 9.27 7.20 2.32
C TRP A 220 10.46 7.27 3.29
N ALA A 221 10.22 7.01 4.58
CA ALA A 221 11.25 7.00 5.60
C ALA A 221 12.32 5.93 5.33
N PHE A 222 11.90 4.72 4.97
CA PHE A 222 12.81 3.63 4.64
C PHE A 222 13.61 3.89 3.35
N ILE A 223 12.98 4.42 2.30
CA ILE A 223 13.65 4.82 1.06
C ILE A 223 14.73 5.86 1.36
N PHE A 224 14.42 6.84 2.19
CA PHE A 224 15.38 7.87 2.58
C PHE A 224 16.54 7.32 3.42
N ALA A 225 16.26 6.45 4.39
CA ALA A 225 17.28 5.80 5.21
C ALA A 225 18.20 4.89 4.38
N ALA A 226 17.62 4.06 3.50
CA ALA A 226 18.35 3.18 2.60
C ALA A 226 19.23 3.98 1.62
N SER A 227 18.70 5.07 1.06
CA SER A 227 19.43 5.99 0.19
C SER A 227 20.71 6.52 0.84
N ARG A 228 20.63 6.98 2.10
CA ARG A 228 21.80 7.47 2.85
C ARG A 228 22.84 6.36 3.06
N LYS A 229 22.40 5.16 3.41
CA LYS A 229 23.29 4.01 3.64
C LYS A 229 24.02 3.61 2.36
N THR A 230 23.31 3.52 1.23
CA THR A 230 23.92 3.09 -0.02
C THR A 230 24.84 4.17 -0.62
N ARG A 231 24.53 5.46 -0.45
CA ARG A 231 25.47 6.55 -0.82
C ARG A 231 26.81 6.43 -0.09
N LYS A 232 26.78 6.20 1.23
CA LYS A 232 28.00 6.01 2.03
C LYS A 232 28.81 4.78 1.59
N MET A 233 28.15 3.71 1.14
CA MET A 233 28.86 2.53 0.61
C MET A 233 29.55 2.83 -0.72
N ILE A 234 28.85 3.47 -1.65
CA ILE A 234 29.43 3.81 -2.97
C ILE A 234 30.61 4.78 -2.82
N GLU A 235 30.50 5.75 -1.91
CA GLU A 235 31.58 6.67 -1.61
C GLU A 235 32.81 5.93 -1.06
N ARG A 236 32.63 4.96 -0.16
CA ARG A 236 33.72 4.07 0.27
C ARG A 236 34.31 3.29 -0.90
N GLU A 237 33.49 2.61 -1.71
CA GLU A 237 33.98 1.84 -2.87
C GLU A 237 34.77 2.69 -3.87
N ARG A 238 34.45 3.98 -3.99
CA ARG A 238 35.18 4.93 -4.85
C ARG A 238 36.51 5.39 -4.27
N ILE A 239 36.65 5.43 -2.95
CA ILE A 239 37.92 5.77 -2.27
C ILE A 239 38.93 4.61 -2.37
N TRP A 240 38.46 3.38 -2.50
CA TRP A 240 39.31 2.17 -2.60
C TRP A 240 39.61 1.73 -4.05
N ARG A 241 39.14 2.47 -5.07
CA ARG A 241 39.47 2.27 -6.49
C ARG A 241 40.40 3.35 -6.97
#